data_AF-A0A919FD42-F1
#
_entry.id   AF-A0A919FD42-F1
#
_cell.length_a   1.000
_cell.length_b   1.000
_cell.length_c   1.000
_cell.angle_alpha   90.00
_cell.angle_beta   90.00
_cell.angle_gamma   90.00
#
_symmetry.space_group_name_H-M   'P 1'
#
loop_
_entity.id
_entity.type
_entity.pdbx_description
1 polymer ?
#
loop_
_entity_poly.entity_id
_entity_poly.type
_entity_poly.pdbx_seq_one_letter_code
_entity_poly.pdbx_strand_id
1 'polypeptide(L)'
;MSATTLTLLALNAVTFSSTTDYDDLGRVVAVRGNNGQNVRYAYDAEGRITEITDSQGRKTVRAYDARGRLVTSTDANGGVITFAYDADDNVAQVIDPRGLVTAYEYDGFGQLWKQISPADSTLDRNTQGCEEAQAT
;
A
#
# COMPACT_ATOMS: atom_id res chain seq x y z
N MET A 1 41.96 -25.66 43.81
CA MET A 1 41.31 -24.45 43.26
C MET A 1 40.94 -24.76 41.83
N SER A 2 39.65 -24.73 41.55
CA SER A 2 39.00 -25.09 40.29
C SER A 2 39.09 -23.94 39.29
N ALA A 3 39.26 -24.26 38.01
CA ALA A 3 38.74 -23.45 36.91
C ALA A 3 38.56 -24.34 35.68
N THR A 4 37.37 -24.93 35.57
CA THR A 4 36.90 -25.59 34.36
C THR A 4 36.70 -24.52 33.28
N THR A 5 37.47 -24.60 32.19
CA THR A 5 37.25 -23.76 31.01
C THR A 5 35.92 -24.16 30.38
N LEU A 6 34.91 -23.30 30.52
CA LEU A 6 33.63 -23.49 29.85
C LEU A 6 33.71 -22.82 28.48
N THR A 7 34.01 -23.60 27.44
CA THR A 7 33.90 -23.13 26.06
C THR A 7 32.41 -23.00 25.73
N LEU A 8 31.90 -21.78 25.72
CA LEU A 8 30.53 -21.51 25.29
C LEU A 8 30.48 -21.57 23.76
N LEU A 9 30.06 -22.71 23.21
CA LEU A 9 29.55 -22.76 21.84
C LEU A 9 28.29 -21.90 21.82
N ALA A 10 28.41 -20.64 21.40
CA ALA A 10 27.27 -19.83 20.99
C ALA A 10 26.70 -20.38 19.67
N LEU A 11 26.25 -21.64 19.70
CA LEU A 11 25.50 -22.24 18.61
C LEU A 11 24.04 -21.84 18.85
N ASN A 12 23.52 -20.99 17.96
CA ASN A 12 22.11 -20.55 17.81
C ASN A 12 21.81 -19.07 18.09
N ALA A 13 22.80 -18.17 18.05
CA ALA A 13 22.49 -16.81 17.67
C ALA A 13 22.28 -16.77 16.15
N VAL A 14 21.04 -17.00 15.69
CA VAL A 14 20.64 -16.49 14.38
C VAL A 14 20.72 -14.98 14.51
N THR A 15 21.88 -14.42 14.18
CA THR A 15 22.10 -12.99 14.13
C THR A 15 21.30 -12.48 12.95
N PHE A 16 20.09 -11.99 13.22
CA PHE A 16 19.26 -11.28 12.24
C PHE A 16 19.89 -9.93 11.92
N SER A 17 20.79 -9.91 10.95
CA SER A 17 21.32 -8.68 10.38
C SER A 17 20.46 -8.27 9.19
N SER A 18 20.08 -7.00 9.14
CA SER A 18 19.53 -6.34 7.96
C SER A 18 20.49 -5.24 7.53
N THR A 19 20.76 -5.15 6.23
CA THR A 19 21.51 -4.03 5.65
C THR A 19 20.53 -3.14 4.90
N THR A 20 20.61 -1.82 5.11
CA THR A 20 19.80 -0.84 4.40
C THR A 20 20.73 0.02 3.56
N ASP A 21 20.44 0.11 2.27
CA ASP A 21 21.19 0.92 1.31
C ASP A 21 20.41 2.20 1.03
N TYR A 22 21.15 3.29 0.86
CA TYR A 22 20.59 4.63 0.63
C TYR A 22 21.13 5.21 -0.68
N ASP A 23 20.35 6.08 -1.32
CA ASP A 23 20.85 6.97 -2.37
C ASP A 23 21.54 8.22 -1.80
N ASP A 24 22.06 9.07 -2.68
CA ASP A 24 22.75 10.31 -2.32
C ASP A 24 21.84 11.34 -1.62
N LEU A 25 20.52 11.18 -1.73
CA LEU A 25 19.52 12.00 -1.04
C LEU A 25 19.11 11.40 0.32
N GLY A 26 19.74 10.29 0.73
CA GLY A 26 19.44 9.61 1.98
C GLY A 26 18.14 8.80 1.97
N ARG A 27 17.57 8.50 0.80
CA ARG A 27 16.36 7.69 0.65
C ARG A 27 16.74 6.21 0.54
N VAL A 28 15.90 5.32 1.08
CA VAL A 28 16.17 3.87 1.10
C VAL A 28 15.99 3.26 -0.29
N VAL A 29 17.06 2.75 -0.90
CA VAL A 29 16.99 2.10 -2.22
C VAL A 29 16.97 0.58 -2.14
N ALA A 30 17.45 0.00 -1.05
CA ALA A 30 17.35 -1.43 -0.81
C ALA A 30 17.33 -1.78 0.68
N VAL A 31 16.52 -2.78 1.03
CA VAL A 31 16.56 -3.44 2.34
C VAL A 31 16.91 -4.90 2.09
N ARG A 32 18.01 -5.36 2.67
CA ARG A 32 18.58 -6.70 2.52
C ARG A 32 18.54 -7.43 3.85
N GLY A 33 17.57 -8.32 4.01
CA GLY A 33 17.49 -9.27 5.11
C GLY A 33 18.39 -10.48 4.86
N ASN A 34 18.99 -10.98 5.93
CA ASN A 34 19.85 -12.17 5.92
C ASN A 34 19.13 -13.51 5.66
N ASN A 35 17.78 -13.49 5.58
CA ASN A 35 16.95 -14.63 5.20
C ASN A 35 16.64 -14.67 3.68
N GLY A 36 17.40 -13.93 2.86
CA GLY A 36 17.18 -13.84 1.41
C GLY A 36 16.06 -12.88 1.00
N GLN A 37 15.43 -12.20 1.97
CA GLN A 37 14.47 -11.14 1.68
C GLN A 37 15.21 -9.89 1.27
N ASN A 38 15.04 -9.48 0.02
CA ASN A 38 15.61 -8.28 -0.55
C ASN A 38 14.47 -7.49 -1.17
N VAL A 39 14.35 -6.22 -0.83
CA VAL A 39 13.38 -5.31 -1.47
C VAL A 39 14.12 -4.10 -1.96
N ARG A 40 13.86 -3.68 -3.20
CA ARG A 40 14.42 -2.47 -3.80
C ARG A 40 13.33 -1.47 -4.12
N TYR A 41 13.66 -0.19 -4.04
CA TYR A 41 12.76 0.91 -4.31
C TYR A 41 13.33 1.82 -5.39
N ALA A 42 12.49 2.23 -6.34
CA ALA A 42 12.76 3.32 -7.26
C ALA A 42 11.87 4.51 -6.92
N TYR A 43 12.38 5.71 -7.21
CA TYR A 43 11.71 6.96 -6.87
C TYR A 43 11.60 7.87 -8.09
N ASP A 44 10.58 8.72 -8.11
CA ASP A 44 10.54 9.88 -9.02
C ASP A 44 11.35 11.06 -8.46
N ALA A 45 11.31 12.18 -9.19
CA ALA A 45 12.00 13.42 -8.84
C ALA A 45 11.43 14.06 -7.55
N GLU A 46 10.16 13.83 -7.25
CA GLU A 46 9.50 14.30 -6.03
C GLU A 46 9.73 13.37 -4.82
N GLY A 47 10.45 12.26 -5.02
CA GLY A 47 10.76 11.30 -3.96
C GLY A 47 9.64 10.32 -3.61
N ARG A 48 8.67 10.14 -4.50
CA ARG A 48 7.60 9.15 -4.36
C ARG A 48 8.06 7.81 -4.97
N ILE A 49 7.64 6.70 -4.38
CA ILE A 49 8.04 5.35 -4.81
C ILE A 49 7.31 4.98 -6.10
N THR A 50 8.05 4.83 -7.20
CA THR A 50 7.50 4.45 -8.52
C THR A 50 7.61 2.96 -8.81
N GLU A 51 8.57 2.25 -8.20
CA GLU A 51 8.73 0.81 -8.35
C GLU A 51 9.16 0.18 -7.02
N ILE A 52 8.58 -0.98 -6.70
CA ILE A 52 9.05 -1.86 -5.63
C ILE A 52 9.42 -3.19 -6.29
N THR A 53 10.65 -3.64 -6.12
CA THR A 53 11.11 -4.96 -6.60
C THR A 53 11.39 -5.86 -5.41
N ASP A 54 10.77 -7.03 -5.36
CA ASP A 54 10.98 -8.02 -4.29
C ASP A 54 12.19 -8.93 -4.55
N SER A 55 12.41 -9.90 -3.65
CA SER A 55 13.54 -10.83 -3.68
C SER A 55 13.54 -11.75 -4.89
N GLN A 56 12.39 -11.94 -5.53
CA GLN A 56 12.19 -12.76 -6.71
C GLN A 56 12.28 -11.93 -8.00
N GLY A 57 12.56 -10.63 -7.90
CA GLY A 57 12.57 -9.71 -9.04
C GLY A 57 11.17 -9.32 -9.51
N ARG A 58 10.12 -9.65 -8.75
CA ARG A 58 8.74 -9.25 -9.07
C ARG A 58 8.56 -7.78 -8.76
N LYS A 59 7.95 -7.05 -9.68
CA LYS A 59 7.83 -5.60 -9.64
C LYS A 59 6.40 -5.16 -9.35
N THR A 60 6.26 -4.18 -8.47
CA THR A 60 5.04 -3.40 -8.30
C THR A 60 5.32 -1.98 -8.77
N VAL A 61 4.60 -1.51 -9.78
CA VAL A 61 4.76 -0.18 -10.38
C VAL A 61 3.64 0.74 -9.92
N ARG A 62 3.98 1.98 -9.57
CA ARG A 62 3.04 2.99 -9.08
C ARG A 62 3.09 4.24 -9.93
N ALA A 63 1.92 4.85 -10.13
CA ALA A 63 1.80 6.15 -10.80
C ALA A 63 0.99 7.10 -9.92
N TYR A 64 1.31 8.39 -10.05
CA TYR A 64 0.75 9.44 -9.21
C TYR A 64 0.19 10.58 -10.07
N ASP A 65 -0.82 11.28 -9.57
CA ASP A 65 -1.29 12.51 -10.18
C ASP A 65 -0.38 13.72 -9.84
N ALA A 66 -0.73 14.88 -10.42
CA ALA A 66 -0.03 16.14 -10.19
C ALA A 66 -0.11 16.64 -8.73
N ARG A 67 -1.07 16.14 -7.94
CA ARG A 67 -1.21 16.45 -6.51
C ARG A 67 -0.40 15.51 -5.62
N GLY A 68 0.29 14.51 -6.17
CA GLY A 68 1.05 13.56 -5.35
C GLY A 68 0.29 12.29 -4.98
N ARG A 69 -0.96 12.13 -5.43
CA ARG A 69 -1.85 11.04 -4.99
C ARG A 69 -1.69 9.83 -5.90
N LEU A 70 -1.70 8.62 -5.31
CA LEU A 70 -1.52 7.37 -6.04
C LEU A 70 -2.73 7.12 -6.94
N VAL A 71 -2.57 7.08 -8.27
CA VAL A 71 -3.67 6.81 -9.21
C VAL A 71 -3.69 5.38 -9.69
N THR A 72 -2.53 4.72 -9.78
CA THR A 72 -2.47 3.30 -10.17
C THR A 72 -1.39 2.55 -9.40
N SER A 73 -1.67 1.28 -9.08
CA SER A 73 -0.68 0.30 -8.63
C SER A 73 -0.81 -0.96 -9.47
N THR A 74 0.25 -1.30 -10.19
CA THR A 74 0.32 -2.50 -11.04
C THR A 74 1.20 -3.54 -10.36
N ASP A 75 0.67 -4.72 -10.09
CA ASP A 75 1.46 -5.83 -9.53
C ASP A 75 2.28 -6.56 -10.61
N ALA A 76 3.12 -7.51 -10.16
CA ALA A 76 4.02 -8.24 -11.05
C ALA A 76 3.30 -9.19 -12.02
N ASN A 77 2.02 -9.50 -11.77
CA ASN A 77 1.19 -10.32 -12.66
C ASN A 77 0.44 -9.44 -13.67
N GLY A 78 0.65 -8.12 -13.66
CA GLY A 78 -0.04 -7.16 -14.51
C GLY A 78 -1.42 -6.75 -13.97
N GLY A 79 -1.77 -7.15 -12.74
CA GLY A 79 -3.00 -6.71 -12.10
C GLY A 79 -2.92 -5.23 -11.74
N VAL A 80 -3.82 -4.42 -12.29
CA VAL A 80 -3.86 -2.96 -12.05
C VAL A 80 -4.99 -2.61 -11.10
N ILE A 81 -4.66 -1.93 -10.00
CA ILE A 81 -5.63 -1.25 -9.15
C ILE A 81 -5.59 0.23 -9.48
N THR A 82 -6.75 0.84 -9.71
CA THR A 82 -6.89 2.28 -10.00
C THR A 82 -7.63 2.97 -8.85
N PHE A 83 -7.18 4.18 -8.51
CA PHE A 83 -7.78 5.02 -7.48
C PHE A 83 -8.29 6.33 -8.10
N ALA A 84 -9.52 6.69 -7.79
CA ALA A 84 -10.08 8.00 -8.10
C ALA A 84 -10.41 8.73 -6.80
N TYR A 85 -10.35 10.06 -6.86
CA TYR A 85 -10.47 10.91 -5.68
C TYR A 85 -11.50 12.00 -5.90
N ASP A 86 -12.15 12.42 -4.82
CA ASP A 86 -13.04 13.58 -4.82
C ASP A 86 -12.26 14.92 -4.80
N ALA A 87 -13.00 16.02 -4.66
CA ALA A 87 -12.44 17.37 -4.62
C ALA A 87 -11.61 17.62 -3.35
N ASP A 88 -11.96 16.93 -2.25
CA ASP A 88 -11.37 17.09 -0.92
C ASP A 88 -10.23 16.08 -0.66
N ASP A 89 -9.73 15.44 -1.72
CA ASP A 89 -8.63 14.46 -1.70
C ASP A 89 -8.94 13.12 -1.02
N ASN A 90 -10.22 12.80 -0.77
CA ASN A 90 -10.60 11.46 -0.30
C ASN A 90 -10.72 10.47 -1.48
N VAL A 91 -10.51 9.19 -1.21
CA VAL A 91 -10.63 8.12 -2.23
C VAL A 91 -12.10 7.91 -2.54
N ALA A 92 -12.58 8.40 -3.67
CA ALA A 92 -13.96 8.23 -4.11
C ALA A 92 -14.21 6.85 -4.75
N GLN A 93 -13.22 6.28 -5.43
CA GLN A 93 -13.35 4.99 -6.10
C GLN A 93 -12.06 4.17 -6.07
N VAL A 94 -12.22 2.86 -5.93
CA VAL A 94 -11.17 1.86 -6.15
C VAL A 94 -11.66 0.87 -7.19
N ILE A 95 -10.89 0.71 -8.26
CA ILE A 95 -11.17 -0.22 -9.35
C ILE A 95 -10.16 -1.35 -9.26
N ASP A 96 -10.63 -2.59 -9.09
CA ASP A 96 -9.77 -3.76 -9.01
C ASP A 96 -9.28 -4.21 -10.42
N PRO A 97 -8.33 -5.17 -10.50
CA PRO A 97 -7.83 -5.67 -11.79
C PRO A 97 -8.89 -6.36 -12.66
N ARG A 98 -10.06 -6.69 -12.12
CA ARG A 98 -11.20 -7.27 -12.84
C ARG A 98 -12.16 -6.20 -13.34
N GLY A 99 -11.89 -4.93 -13.07
CA GLY A 99 -12.76 -3.80 -13.41
C GLY A 99 -13.93 -3.62 -12.44
N LEU A 100 -13.93 -4.31 -11.29
CA LEU A 100 -14.95 -4.15 -10.28
C LEU A 100 -14.69 -2.87 -9.48
N VAL A 101 -15.74 -2.07 -9.31
CA VAL A 101 -15.65 -0.75 -8.67
C VAL A 101 -16.23 -0.81 -7.26
N THR A 102 -15.43 -0.39 -6.29
CA THR A 102 -15.91 -0.01 -4.96
C THR A 102 -15.91 1.51 -4.88
N ALA A 103 -17.05 2.09 -4.52
CA ALA A 103 -17.18 3.54 -4.36
C ALA A 103 -17.37 3.93 -2.90
N TYR A 104 -16.91 5.14 -2.57
CA TYR A 104 -16.97 5.71 -1.23
C TYR A 104 -17.53 7.13 -1.31
N GLU A 105 -18.47 7.44 -0.43
CA GLU A 105 -18.99 8.78 -0.24
C GLU A 105 -18.67 9.23 1.18
N TYR A 106 -18.28 10.49 1.31
CA TYR A 106 -17.90 11.11 2.58
C TYR A 106 -18.88 12.22 2.93
N ASP A 107 -19.06 12.46 4.23
CA ASP A 107 -19.80 13.61 4.71
C ASP A 107 -18.96 14.91 4.65
N GLY A 108 -19.57 16.04 5.03
CA GLY A 108 -18.90 17.34 5.03
C GLY A 108 -17.75 17.48 6.03
N PHE A 109 -17.51 16.48 6.89
CA PHE A 109 -16.37 16.41 7.81
C PHE A 109 -15.29 15.44 7.32
N GLY A 110 -15.45 14.86 6.14
CA GLY A 110 -14.53 13.86 5.57
C GLY A 110 -14.65 12.47 6.20
N GLN A 111 -15.75 12.19 6.91
CA GLN A 111 -16.02 10.87 7.47
C GLN A 111 -16.74 10.01 6.45
N LEU A 112 -16.44 8.70 6.43
CA LEU A 112 -17.10 7.78 5.51
C LEU A 112 -18.60 7.71 5.82
N TRP A 113 -19.42 8.15 4.88
CA TRP A 113 -20.88 8.11 4.95
C TRP A 113 -21.43 6.83 4.31
N LYS A 114 -20.88 6.42 3.16
CA LYS A 114 -21.38 5.28 2.39
C LYS A 114 -20.25 4.56 1.67
N GLN A 115 -20.32 3.23 1.68
CA GLN A 115 -19.51 2.36 0.82
C GLN A 115 -20.44 1.56 -0.08
N ILE A 116 -20.12 1.50 -1.37
CA ILE A 116 -20.85 0.73 -2.38
C ILE A 116 -19.91 -0.35 -2.88
N SER A 117 -20.19 -1.61 -2.54
CA SER A 117 -19.38 -2.73 -3.01
C SER A 117 -19.77 -3.12 -4.45
N PRO A 118 -18.89 -3.77 -5.21
CA PRO A 118 -19.23 -4.23 -6.55
C PRO A 118 -20.45 -5.16 -6.59
N ALA A 119 -20.64 -5.98 -5.55
CA ALA A 119 -21.81 -6.88 -5.43
C ALA A 119 -23.13 -6.12 -5.16
N ASP A 120 -23.05 -4.91 -4.62
CA ASP A 120 -24.20 -4.06 -4.32
C ASP A 120 -24.60 -3.20 -5.53
N SER A 121 -23.77 -3.15 -6.59
CA SER A 121 -24.02 -2.37 -7.81
C SER A 121 -25.24 -2.85 -8.63
N THR A 122 -25.83 -4.00 -8.29
CA THR A 122 -27.05 -4.57 -8.91
C THR A 122 -28.31 -4.55 -8.01
N LEU A 123 -28.25 -3.94 -6.83
CA LEU A 123 -29.41 -3.62 -5.99
C LEU A 123 -29.21 -2.15 -5.60
N ASP A 124 -29.61 -1.15 -6.39
CA ASP A 124 -31.00 -0.71 -6.42
C ASP A 124 -31.07 0.67 -7.11
N ARG A 125 -31.82 0.79 -8.22
CA ARG A 125 -32.22 2.10 -8.77
C ARG A 125 -33.57 2.58 -8.21
N ASN A 126 -34.16 1.90 -7.23
CA ASN A 126 -35.48 2.23 -6.69
C ASN A 126 -35.86 1.53 -5.35
N THR A 127 -35.30 1.93 -4.21
CA THR A 127 -35.88 1.70 -2.88
C THR A 127 -35.53 2.86 -1.97
N GLN A 128 -36.56 3.67 -1.74
CA GLN A 128 -36.88 4.39 -0.51
C GLN A 128 -36.01 4.00 0.70
N GLY A 129 -35.26 4.96 1.26
CA GLY A 129 -34.48 4.73 2.48
C GLY A 129 -33.64 5.90 2.97
N CYS A 130 -34.10 7.14 2.76
CA CYS A 130 -33.65 8.32 3.52
C CYS A 130 -34.88 9.21 3.77
N GLU A 131 -35.90 8.62 4.39
CA GLU A 131 -36.82 9.38 5.22
C GLU A 131 -36.20 9.46 6.63
N GLU A 132 -36.25 10.67 7.18
CA GLU A 132 -36.04 11.05 8.58
C GLU A 132 -34.61 11.30 9.08
N ALA A 133 -34.15 12.54 8.86
CA ALA A 133 -33.66 13.50 9.88
C ALA A 133 -32.78 14.53 9.14
N GLN A 134 -33.06 15.84 9.07
CA GLN A 134 -33.74 16.71 10.01
C GLN A 134 -34.45 17.83 9.24
N ALA A 135 -35.73 18.03 9.52
CA ALA A 135 -36.43 19.28 9.28
C ALA A 135 -36.80 19.89 10.65
N THR A 136 -36.37 21.13 10.83
CA THR A 136 -36.68 22.08 11.92
C THR A 136 -35.86 21.97 13.20
#